data_AF-A0A2X1QXT7-F1
#
_entry.id   AF-A0A2X1QXT7-F1
#
_cell.length_a   1.000
_cell.length_b   1.000
_cell.length_c   1.000
_cell.angle_alpha   90.00
_cell.angle_beta   90.00
_cell.angle_gamma   90.00
#
_symmetry.space_group_name_H-M   'P 1'
#
loop_
_entity.id
_entity.type
_entity.pdbx_description
1 polymer ?
#
loop_
_entity_poly.entity_id
_entity_poly.type
_entity_poly.pdbx_seq_one_letter_code
_entity_poly.pdbx_strand_id
1 'polypeptide(L)'
;MTGDGVNDAPALKQADVGVAMGIKGTEVTKEAADMVLTDDNFATIASAVREGRRVYDNLKKTILFVMPTNLAQGLLIVIALLAGNVLPLTPVLILWMNMVTSATLSFGLAFEAGEKNIMRRPPRDPKIHVMDGFAIWRVAFVGSMIAVSAFILEAWLQPRGYSPEFIRTVLLQTLVTAQCSIC
;
A
#
# COMPACT_ATOMS: atom_id res chain seq x y z
N MET A 1 15.83 -21.42 5.95
CA MET A 1 16.46 -22.73 6.28
C MET A 1 15.39 -23.82 6.18
N THR A 2 15.73 -25.04 5.79
CA THR A 2 14.79 -26.17 5.76
C THR A 2 15.18 -27.21 6.80
N GLY A 3 14.22 -27.86 7.45
CA GLY A 3 14.49 -28.89 8.46
C GLY A 3 13.30 -29.82 8.67
N ASP A 4 13.59 -31.02 9.15
CA ASP A 4 12.61 -32.06 9.45
C ASP A 4 12.82 -32.72 10.82
N GLY A 5 14.01 -32.56 11.42
CA GLY A 5 14.35 -33.11 12.74
C GLY A 5 14.29 -32.09 13.87
N VAL A 6 14.05 -32.58 15.10
CA VAL A 6 14.01 -31.76 16.33
C VAL A 6 15.26 -30.89 16.52
N ASN A 7 16.40 -31.39 16.05
CA ASN A 7 17.69 -30.70 16.10
C ASN A 7 17.76 -29.46 15.17
N ASP A 8 16.90 -29.40 14.15
CA ASP A 8 16.83 -28.27 13.22
C ASP A 8 15.97 -27.12 13.77
N ALA A 9 15.16 -27.37 14.81
CA ALA A 9 14.23 -26.39 15.36
C ALA A 9 14.90 -25.06 15.78
N PRO A 10 16.07 -25.04 16.45
CA PRO A 10 16.77 -23.79 16.77
C PRO A 10 17.18 -23.02 15.52
N ALA A 11 17.59 -23.73 14.47
CA ALA A 11 18.10 -23.14 13.24
C ALA A 11 16.97 -22.65 12.31
N LEU A 12 15.83 -23.37 12.30
CA LEU A 12 14.57 -22.90 11.70
C LEU A 12 14.12 -21.60 12.34
N LYS A 13 14.21 -21.49 13.68
CA LYS A 13 13.79 -20.28 14.40
C LYS A 13 14.73 -19.08 14.20
N GLN A 14 16.01 -19.32 13.91
CA GLN A 14 16.99 -18.26 13.64
C GLN A 14 16.97 -17.77 12.19
N ALA A 15 16.45 -18.58 11.26
CA ALA A 15 16.38 -18.19 9.87
C ALA A 15 15.35 -17.07 9.67
N ASP A 16 15.59 -16.19 8.69
CA ASP A 16 14.61 -15.16 8.30
C ASP A 16 13.27 -15.77 7.84
N VAL A 17 13.34 -16.99 7.29
CA VAL A 17 12.21 -17.85 6.97
C VAL A 17 12.60 -19.31 7.23
N GLY A 18 12.02 -19.92 8.25
CA GLY A 18 12.12 -21.35 8.54
C GLY A 18 11.06 -22.16 7.78
N VAL A 19 11.47 -23.25 7.11
CA VAL A 19 10.57 -24.12 6.33
C VAL A 19 10.65 -25.56 6.86
N ALA A 20 9.53 -26.11 7.32
CA ALA A 20 9.44 -27.49 7.79
C ALA A 20 8.74 -28.42 6.79
N MET A 21 9.10 -29.70 6.82
CA MET A 21 8.43 -30.76 6.05
C MET A 21 7.12 -31.17 6.75
N GLY A 22 6.02 -31.22 6.02
CA GLY A 22 4.69 -31.50 6.56
C GLY A 22 4.43 -32.98 6.81
N ILE A 23 4.98 -33.87 5.98
CA ILE A 23 4.78 -35.32 6.10
C ILE A 23 5.90 -35.95 6.92
N LYS A 24 7.16 -35.70 6.55
CA LYS A 24 8.34 -36.29 7.22
C LYS A 24 8.83 -35.51 8.44
N GLY A 25 8.44 -34.24 8.58
CA GLY A 25 8.93 -33.38 9.65
C GLY A 25 8.29 -33.70 11.01
N THR A 26 9.09 -33.57 12.05
CA THR A 26 8.64 -33.68 13.45
C THR A 26 7.73 -32.50 13.83
N GLU A 27 6.78 -32.71 14.75
CA GLU A 27 5.90 -31.62 15.23
C GLU A 27 6.68 -30.44 15.78
N VAL A 28 7.82 -30.69 16.44
CA VAL A 28 8.72 -29.64 16.94
C VAL A 28 9.25 -28.76 15.81
N THR A 29 9.58 -29.32 14.64
CA THR A 29 10.00 -28.52 13.48
C THR A 29 8.85 -27.73 12.86
N LYS A 30 7.64 -28.30 12.83
CA LYS A 30 6.45 -27.61 12.30
C LYS A 30 6.04 -26.42 13.17
N GLU A 31 6.14 -26.55 14.49
CA GLU A 31 5.90 -25.45 15.44
C GLU A 31 7.00 -24.37 15.40
N ALA A 32 8.24 -24.77 15.09
CA ALA A 32 9.37 -23.84 15.02
C ALA A 32 9.45 -23.06 13.69
N ALA A 33 8.88 -23.59 12.61
CA ALA A 33 8.96 -23.01 11.26
C ALA A 33 7.88 -21.94 10.98
N ASP A 34 8.19 -21.02 10.07
CA ASP A 34 7.24 -19.99 9.58
C ASP A 34 6.37 -20.52 8.42
N MET A 35 6.84 -21.56 7.75
CA MET A 35 6.15 -22.20 6.62
C MET A 35 6.27 -23.73 6.72
N VAL A 36 5.19 -24.45 6.41
CA VAL A 36 5.16 -25.91 6.38
C VAL A 36 4.79 -26.38 4.98
N LEU A 37 5.61 -27.26 4.39
CA LEU A 37 5.35 -27.88 3.09
C LEU A 37 4.42 -29.08 3.26
N THR A 38 3.17 -28.95 2.85
CA THR A 38 2.17 -30.02 2.99
C THR A 38 2.45 -31.25 2.12
N ASP A 39 3.24 -31.10 1.07
CA ASP A 39 3.54 -32.11 0.06
C ASP A 39 4.99 -32.60 0.09
N ASP A 40 5.81 -32.11 1.02
CA ASP A 40 7.25 -32.40 1.12
C ASP A 40 8.02 -32.13 -0.19
N ASN A 41 7.53 -31.21 -1.04
CA ASN A 41 8.13 -30.92 -2.33
C ASN A 41 8.86 -29.58 -2.33
N PHE A 42 10.17 -29.61 -2.62
CA PHE A 42 10.99 -28.39 -2.76
C PHE A 42 10.49 -27.46 -3.88
N ALA A 43 9.80 -27.96 -4.91
CA ALA A 43 9.21 -27.11 -5.94
C ALA A 43 8.16 -26.14 -5.39
N THR A 44 7.49 -26.50 -4.29
CA THR A 44 6.49 -25.67 -3.61
C THR A 44 7.12 -24.43 -2.98
N ILE A 45 8.38 -24.51 -2.52
CA ILE A 45 9.15 -23.34 -2.07
C ILE A 45 9.32 -22.34 -3.23
N ALA A 46 9.67 -22.81 -4.43
CA ALA A 46 9.85 -21.92 -5.58
C ALA A 46 8.53 -21.20 -5.96
N SER A 47 7.40 -21.88 -5.82
CA SER A 47 6.08 -21.29 -6.00
C SER A 47 5.71 -20.30 -4.89
N ALA A 48 6.03 -20.60 -3.64
CA ALA A 48 5.84 -19.67 -2.53
C ALA A 48 6.69 -18.39 -2.71
N VAL A 49 7.93 -18.52 -3.17
CA VAL A 49 8.79 -17.36 -3.51
C VAL A 49 8.18 -16.53 -4.65
N ARG A 50 7.59 -17.17 -5.67
CA ARG A 50 6.90 -16.47 -6.76
C ARG A 50 5.72 -15.64 -6.24
N GLU A 51 4.89 -16.22 -5.40
CA GLU A 51 3.75 -15.50 -4.80
C GLU A 51 4.22 -14.40 -3.84
N GLY A 52 5.26 -14.64 -3.04
CA GLY A 52 5.85 -13.61 -2.18
C GLY A 52 6.34 -12.38 -2.96
N ARG A 53 6.99 -12.60 -4.12
CA ARG A 53 7.38 -11.50 -5.01
C ARG A 53 6.17 -10.75 -5.56
N ARG A 54 5.10 -11.46 -5.94
CA ARG A 54 3.86 -10.86 -6.45
C ARG A 54 3.19 -9.99 -5.39
N VAL A 55 3.05 -10.50 -4.17
CA VAL A 55 2.46 -9.77 -3.04
C VAL A 55 3.26 -8.49 -2.77
N TYR A 56 4.59 -8.57 -2.79
CA TYR A 56 5.44 -7.39 -2.59
C TYR A 56 5.27 -6.33 -3.70
N ASP A 57 5.27 -6.75 -4.96
CA ASP A 57 5.08 -5.84 -6.10
C ASP A 57 3.71 -5.14 -6.03
N ASN A 58 2.65 -5.88 -5.70
CA ASN A 58 1.30 -5.34 -5.54
C ASN A 58 1.21 -4.40 -4.32
N LEU A 59 1.85 -4.73 -3.20
CA LEU A 59 1.93 -3.85 -2.04
C LEU A 59 2.59 -2.51 -2.39
N LYS A 60 3.71 -2.55 -3.14
CA LYS A 60 4.40 -1.34 -3.59
C LYS A 60 3.50 -0.49 -4.49
N LYS A 61 2.78 -1.09 -5.43
CA LYS A 61 1.80 -0.39 -6.28
C LYS A 61 0.71 0.28 -5.45
N THR A 62 0.12 -0.45 -4.50
CA THR A 62 -0.92 0.08 -3.61
C THR A 62 -0.44 1.25 -2.77
N ILE A 63 0.77 1.19 -2.22
CA ILE A 63 1.36 2.32 -1.47
C ILE A 63 1.51 3.54 -2.39
N LEU A 64 2.06 3.35 -3.59
CA LEU A 64 2.23 4.46 -4.55
C LEU A 64 0.91 5.04 -5.05
N PHE A 65 -0.16 4.27 -5.02
CA PHE A 65 -1.51 4.70 -5.36
C PHE A 65 -2.17 5.55 -4.25
N VAL A 66 -2.05 5.14 -2.98
CA VAL A 66 -2.72 5.82 -1.84
C VAL A 66 -1.95 7.04 -1.33
N MET A 67 -0.62 7.03 -1.42
CA MET A 67 0.22 8.09 -0.86
C MET A 67 -0.06 9.52 -1.42
N PRO A 68 -0.25 9.73 -2.74
CA PRO A 68 -0.51 11.07 -3.28
C PRO A 68 -1.78 11.71 -2.74
N THR A 69 -2.86 10.93 -2.59
CA THR A 69 -4.14 11.44 -2.08
C THR A 69 -4.08 11.74 -0.59
N ASN A 70 -3.38 10.91 0.19
CA ASN A 70 -3.13 11.19 1.60
C ASN A 70 -2.28 12.45 1.79
N LEU A 71 -1.27 12.65 0.92
CA LEU A 71 -0.48 13.87 0.91
C LEU A 71 -1.36 15.09 0.59
N ALA A 72 -2.22 15.00 -0.42
CA ALA A 72 -3.13 16.08 -0.79
C ALA A 72 -4.10 16.45 0.35
N GLN A 73 -4.74 15.47 0.99
CA GLN A 73 -5.59 15.68 2.17
C GLN A 73 -4.82 16.36 3.31
N GLY A 74 -3.59 15.90 3.59
CA GLY A 74 -2.73 16.47 4.62
C GLY A 74 -2.36 17.93 4.31
N LEU A 75 -1.97 18.21 3.07
CA LEU A 75 -1.65 19.57 2.62
C LEU A 75 -2.88 20.50 2.71
N LEU A 76 -4.06 20.01 2.33
CA LEU A 76 -5.31 20.78 2.43
C LEU A 76 -5.57 21.22 3.88
N ILE A 77 -5.41 20.31 4.84
CA ILE A 77 -5.60 20.63 6.27
C ILE A 77 -4.52 21.61 6.74
N VAL A 78 -3.24 21.30 6.51
CA VAL A 78 -2.12 22.10 7.03
C VAL A 78 -2.20 23.53 6.51
N ILE A 79 -2.44 23.71 5.21
CA ILE A 79 -2.53 25.03 4.60
C ILE A 79 -3.78 25.78 5.06
N ALA A 80 -4.93 25.11 5.18
CA ALA A 80 -6.16 25.75 5.68
C ALA A 80 -6.00 26.25 7.12
N LEU A 81 -5.36 25.46 7.99
CA LEU A 81 -5.05 25.85 9.36
C LEU A 81 -4.10 27.05 9.43
N LEU A 82 -3.05 27.07 8.60
CA LEU A 82 -2.10 28.18 8.54
C LEU A 82 -2.74 29.46 7.98
N ALA A 83 -3.69 29.33 7.06
CA ALA A 83 -4.43 30.46 6.50
C ALA A 83 -5.54 31.00 7.43
N GLY A 84 -5.84 30.31 8.54
CA GLY A 84 -6.97 30.66 9.42
C GLY A 84 -8.34 30.48 8.76
N ASN A 85 -8.42 29.69 7.69
CA ASN A 85 -9.64 29.44 6.95
C ASN A 85 -10.45 28.30 7.57
N VAL A 86 -11.74 28.24 7.22
CA VAL A 86 -12.59 27.10 7.55
C VAL A 86 -12.01 25.85 6.89
N LEU A 87 -12.00 24.73 7.62
CA LEU A 87 -11.48 23.47 7.08
C LEU A 87 -12.23 23.06 5.81
N PRO A 88 -11.52 22.88 4.67
CA PRO A 88 -12.13 22.53 3.38
C PRO A 88 -12.74 21.13 3.40
N LEU A 89 -12.23 20.24 4.25
CA LEU A 89 -12.74 18.89 4.48
C LEU A 89 -12.90 18.65 5.98
N THR A 90 -14.03 18.05 6.36
CA THR A 90 -14.21 17.58 7.73
C THR A 90 -13.48 16.25 7.94
N PRO A 91 -13.06 15.94 9.18
CA PRO A 91 -12.42 14.65 9.49
C PRO A 91 -13.26 13.43 9.05
N VAL A 92 -14.58 13.53 9.16
CA VAL A 92 -15.52 12.47 8.73
C VAL A 92 -15.42 12.20 7.23
N LEU A 93 -15.29 13.24 6.40
CA LEU A 93 -15.14 13.09 4.94
C LEU A 93 -13.80 12.43 4.56
N ILE A 94 -12.74 12.75 5.29
CA ILE A 94 -11.42 12.14 5.09
C ILE A 94 -11.45 10.66 5.49
N LEU A 95 -12.04 10.36 6.64
CA LEU A 95 -12.24 8.97 7.07
C LEU A 95 -13.06 8.18 6.06
N TRP A 96 -14.13 8.77 5.54
CA TRP A 96 -14.95 8.16 4.50
C TRP A 96 -14.14 7.84 3.23
N MET A 97 -13.35 8.81 2.75
CA MET A 97 -12.50 8.63 1.58
C MET A 97 -11.42 7.55 1.80
N ASN A 98 -10.86 7.45 3.00
CA ASN A 98 -9.84 6.44 3.32
C ASN A 98 -10.45 5.04 3.46
N MET A 99 -11.59 4.93 4.15
CA MET A 99 -12.23 3.65 4.41
C MET A 99 -12.94 3.06 3.19
N VAL A 100 -13.55 3.89 2.36
CA VAL A 100 -14.35 3.39 1.23
C VAL A 100 -13.65 3.59 -0.10
N THR A 101 -13.30 4.81 -0.47
CA THR A 101 -12.67 5.04 -1.78
C THR A 101 -11.30 4.37 -1.85
N SER A 102 -10.41 4.69 -0.90
CA SER A 102 -9.03 4.21 -0.93
C SER A 102 -8.94 2.70 -0.73
N ALA A 103 -9.64 2.15 0.26
CA ALA A 103 -9.61 0.71 0.52
C ALA A 103 -10.19 -0.12 -0.64
N THR A 104 -11.32 0.30 -1.23
CA THR A 104 -11.95 -0.41 -2.34
C THR A 104 -11.07 -0.45 -3.58
N LEU A 105 -10.48 0.69 -3.95
CA LEU A 105 -9.59 0.77 -5.11
C LEU A 105 -8.27 0.02 -4.86
N SER A 106 -7.72 0.13 -3.65
CA SER A 106 -6.51 -0.59 -3.23
C SER A 106 -6.68 -2.10 -3.24
N PHE A 107 -7.88 -2.59 -2.93
CA PHE A 107 -8.19 -4.01 -3.00
C PHE A 107 -8.04 -4.54 -4.42
N GLY A 108 -8.54 -3.82 -5.43
CA GLY A 108 -8.35 -4.20 -6.84
C GLY A 108 -6.86 -4.33 -7.23
N LEU A 109 -6.04 -3.37 -6.80
CA LEU A 109 -4.59 -3.38 -7.03
C LEU A 109 -3.87 -4.51 -6.29
N ALA A 110 -4.35 -4.91 -5.11
CA ALA A 110 -3.74 -5.97 -4.33
C ALA A 110 -3.81 -7.35 -5.01
N PHE A 111 -4.85 -7.59 -5.83
CA PHE A 111 -5.07 -8.87 -6.52
C PHE A 111 -4.59 -8.90 -7.97
N GLU A 112 -3.88 -7.87 -8.43
CA GLU A 112 -3.35 -7.80 -9.78
C GLU A 112 -2.45 -9.01 -10.12
N ALA A 113 -2.47 -9.43 -11.39
CA ALA A 113 -1.65 -10.55 -11.86
C ALA A 113 -0.16 -10.22 -11.75
N GLY A 114 0.63 -11.20 -11.32
CA GLY A 114 2.09 -11.04 -11.22
C GLY A 114 2.74 -10.80 -12.59
N GLU A 115 3.82 -10.03 -12.61
CA GLU A 115 4.52 -9.72 -13.85
C GLU A 115 5.18 -10.97 -14.47
N LYS A 116 5.13 -11.10 -15.80
CA LYS A 116 5.63 -12.28 -16.53
C LYS A 116 7.10 -12.63 -16.25
N ASN A 117 7.91 -11.64 -15.84
CA ASN A 117 9.34 -11.79 -15.59
C ASN A 117 9.71 -11.77 -14.10
N ILE A 118 8.75 -11.97 -13.19
CA ILE A 118 8.97 -11.83 -11.74
C ILE A 118 10.06 -12.76 -11.18
N MET A 119 10.19 -13.97 -11.74
CA MET A 119 11.21 -14.95 -11.33
C MET A 119 12.57 -14.75 -12.00
N ARG A 120 12.65 -13.96 -13.09
CA ARG A 120 13.91 -13.66 -13.79
C ARG A 120 14.69 -12.52 -13.15
N ARG A 121 14.05 -11.76 -12.26
CA ARG A 121 14.68 -10.68 -11.50
C ARG A 121 15.55 -11.25 -10.38
N PRO A 122 16.70 -10.62 -10.06
CA PRO A 122 17.48 -10.99 -8.88
C PRO A 122 16.65 -10.76 -7.60
N PRO A 123 16.96 -11.48 -6.50
CA PRO A 123 16.37 -11.18 -5.20
C PRO A 123 16.56 -9.71 -4.83
N ARG A 124 15.52 -9.11 -4.25
CA ARG A 124 15.55 -7.71 -3.79
C ARG A 124 16.56 -7.58 -2.65
N ASP A 125 17.35 -6.51 -2.65
CA ASP A 125 18.14 -6.13 -1.49
C ASP A 125 17.19 -5.63 -0.37
N PRO A 126 17.20 -6.27 0.83
CA PRO A 126 16.40 -5.84 1.97
C PRO A 126 16.61 -4.37 2.37
N LYS A 127 17.81 -3.82 2.10
CA LYS A 127 18.20 -2.45 2.48
C LYS A 127 17.59 -1.36 1.60
N ILE A 128 17.07 -1.72 0.43
CA ILE A 128 16.42 -0.76 -0.46
C ILE A 128 15.07 -0.37 0.13
N HIS A 129 14.75 0.92 0.13
CA HIS A 129 13.46 1.40 0.61
C HIS A 129 12.33 1.04 -0.36
N VAL A 130 11.12 0.83 0.15
CA VAL A 130 9.93 0.57 -0.69
C VAL A 130 9.66 1.78 -1.61
N MET A 131 9.93 2.99 -1.12
CA MET A 131 9.84 4.24 -1.86
C MET A 131 11.23 4.65 -2.36
N ASP A 132 11.40 4.61 -3.68
CA ASP A 132 12.58 5.16 -4.36
C ASP A 132 12.46 6.69 -4.52
N GLY A 133 13.55 7.40 -4.82
CA GLY A 133 13.55 8.85 -5.01
C GLY A 133 12.55 9.30 -6.08
N PHE A 134 12.43 8.55 -7.17
CA PHE A 134 11.42 8.80 -8.21
C PHE A 134 9.99 8.61 -7.70
N ALA A 135 9.76 7.61 -6.84
CA ALA A 135 8.45 7.38 -6.22
C ALA A 135 8.06 8.54 -5.29
N ILE A 136 9.00 9.02 -4.46
CA ILE A 136 8.78 10.19 -3.59
C ILE A 136 8.45 11.42 -4.45
N TRP A 137 9.24 11.66 -5.50
CA TRP A 137 8.99 12.77 -6.42
C TRP A 137 7.61 12.69 -7.07
N ARG A 138 7.23 11.50 -7.57
CA ARG A 138 5.91 11.27 -8.17
C ARG A 138 4.77 11.51 -7.18
N VAL A 139 4.91 11.02 -5.94
CA VAL A 139 3.93 11.24 -4.87
C VAL A 139 3.79 12.72 -4.54
N ALA A 140 4.90 13.43 -4.40
CA ALA A 140 4.91 14.87 -4.16
C ALA A 140 4.28 15.64 -5.32
N PHE A 141 4.64 15.30 -6.56
CA PHE A 141 4.10 15.94 -7.76
C PHE A 141 2.59 15.74 -7.89
N VAL A 142 2.11 14.49 -7.86
CA VAL A 142 0.67 14.19 -7.99
C VAL A 142 -0.11 14.74 -6.79
N GLY A 143 0.38 14.56 -5.57
CA GLY A 143 -0.29 15.05 -4.36
C GLY A 143 -0.39 16.59 -4.34
N SER A 144 0.67 17.29 -4.74
CA SER A 144 0.63 18.75 -4.87
C SER A 144 -0.33 19.22 -5.97
N MET A 145 -0.38 18.53 -7.12
CA MET A 145 -1.31 18.85 -8.20
C MET A 145 -2.77 18.72 -7.76
N ILE A 146 -3.09 17.68 -6.98
CA ILE A 146 -4.43 17.47 -6.41
C ILE A 146 -4.75 18.52 -5.33
N ALA A 147 -3.78 18.87 -4.48
CA ALA A 147 -3.99 19.91 -3.47
C ALA A 147 -4.22 21.28 -4.13
N VAL A 148 -3.42 21.64 -5.13
CA VAL A 148 -3.55 22.90 -5.87
C VAL A 148 -4.90 22.98 -6.59
N SER A 149 -5.35 21.91 -7.24
CA SER A 149 -6.66 21.92 -7.91
C SER A 149 -7.81 22.11 -6.92
N ALA A 150 -7.74 21.47 -5.75
CA ALA A 150 -8.72 21.65 -4.68
C ALA A 150 -8.72 23.10 -4.14
N PHE A 151 -7.55 23.70 -3.91
CA PHE A 151 -7.46 25.10 -3.48
C PHE A 151 -7.97 26.10 -4.54
N ILE A 152 -7.67 25.86 -5.82
CA ILE A 152 -8.19 26.69 -6.91
C ILE A 152 -9.72 26.64 -6.94
N LEU A 153 -10.31 25.44 -6.81
CA LEU A 153 -11.76 25.28 -6.75
C LEU A 153 -12.37 25.99 -5.55
N GLU A 154 -11.76 25.85 -4.37
CA GLU A 154 -12.21 26.56 -3.17
C GLU A 154 -12.15 28.08 -3.35
N ALA A 155 -11.02 28.62 -3.81
CA ALA A 155 -10.83 30.04 -4.06
C ALA A 155 -11.77 30.60 -5.15
N TRP A 156 -12.24 29.75 -6.07
CA TRP A 156 -13.18 30.15 -7.12
C TRP A 156 -14.65 30.07 -6.68
N LEU A 157 -14.98 29.20 -5.72
CA LEU A 157 -16.34 29.02 -5.21
C LEU A 157 -16.65 29.93 -4.02
N GLN A 158 -15.67 30.20 -3.14
CA GLN A 158 -15.87 31.05 -1.96
C GLN A 158 -16.40 32.47 -2.31
N PRO A 159 -15.84 33.21 -3.28
CA PRO A 159 -16.31 34.56 -3.61
C PRO A 159 -17.73 34.61 -4.19
N ARG A 160 -18.26 33.47 -4.64
CA ARG A 160 -19.63 33.38 -5.19
C ARG A 160 -20.69 33.14 -4.14
N GLY A 161 -20.33 33.02 -2.87
CA GLY A 161 -21.27 32.88 -1.76
C GLY A 161 -21.99 31.53 -1.70
N TYR A 162 -21.41 30.47 -2.28
CA TYR A 162 -21.95 29.12 -2.12
C TYR A 162 -21.84 28.63 -0.67
N SER A 163 -22.75 27.74 -0.26
CA SER A 163 -22.73 27.19 1.09
C SER A 163 -21.45 26.35 1.34
N PRO A 164 -20.91 26.35 2.57
CA PRO A 164 -19.75 25.54 2.91
C PRO A 164 -19.94 24.03 2.64
N GLU A 165 -21.16 23.53 2.80
CA GLU A 165 -21.52 22.13 2.53
C GLU A 165 -21.42 21.79 1.03
N PHE A 166 -21.80 22.74 0.16
CA PHE A 166 -21.68 22.57 -1.27
C PHE A 166 -20.21 22.51 -1.70
N ILE A 167 -19.39 23.44 -1.19
CA ILE A 167 -17.94 23.47 -1.47
C ILE A 167 -17.28 22.17 -1.02
N ARG A 168 -17.57 21.71 0.20
CA ARG A 168 -17.07 20.42 0.73
C ARG A 168 -17.42 19.23 -0.17
N THR A 169 -18.65 19.21 -0.69
CA THR A 169 -19.11 18.15 -1.59
C THR A 169 -18.34 18.17 -2.91
N VAL A 170 -18.13 19.35 -3.49
CA VAL A 170 -17.34 19.51 -4.73
C VAL A 170 -15.89 19.08 -4.50
N LEU A 171 -15.27 19.48 -3.40
CA LEU A 171 -13.90 19.11 -3.05
C LEU A 171 -13.76 17.60 -2.83
N LEU A 172 -14.70 16.98 -2.12
CA LEU A 172 -14.75 15.53 -1.94
C LEU A 172 -14.80 14.81 -3.29
N GLN A 173 -15.73 15.20 -4.17
CA GLN A 173 -15.87 14.54 -5.48
C GLN A 173 -14.65 14.75 -6.37
N THR A 174 -14.00 15.92 -6.28
CA THR A 174 -12.74 16.19 -6.99
C THR A 174 -11.64 15.25 -6.51
N LEU A 175 -11.53 15.03 -5.20
CA LEU A 175 -10.53 14.10 -4.64
C LEU A 175 -10.82 12.65 -5.01
N VAL A 176 -12.09 12.23 -4.97
CA VAL A 176 -12.50 10.88 -5.37
C VAL A 176 -12.21 10.62 -6.84
N THR A 177 -12.56 11.56 -7.72
CA THR A 177 -12.29 11.43 -9.17
C THR A 177 -10.80 11.47 -9.48
N ALA A 178 -10.04 12.35 -8.81
CA ALA A 178 -8.59 12.37 -8.90
C ALA A 178 -7.99 11.03 -8.48
N GLN A 179 -8.46 10.45 -7.37
CA GLN A 179 -7.99 9.16 -6.87
C GLN A 179 -8.27 8.03 -7.87
N CYS A 180 -9.47 7.97 -8.45
CA CYS A 180 -9.80 6.99 -9.49
C CYS A 180 -8.90 7.13 -10.73
N SER A 181 -8.42 8.34 -11.03
CA SER A 181 -7.58 8.63 -12.20
C SER A 181 -6.10 8.26 -12.02
N ILE A 182 -5.67 7.94 -10.79
CA ILE A 182 -4.29 7.51 -10.48
C ILE A 182 -4.08 6.03 -10.81
N CYS A 183 -5.16 5.24 -10.81
CA CYS A 183 -5.17 3.82 -11.11
C CYS A 183 -5.00 3.56 -12.61
#